data_AF-A0A5R8PE10-F1
#
_entry.id   AF-A0A5R8PE10-F1
#
_cell.length_a   1.000
_cell.length_b   1.000
_cell.length_c   1.000
_cell.angle_alpha   90.00
_cell.angle_beta   90.00
_cell.angle_gamma   90.00
#
_symmetry.space_group_name_H-M   'P 1'
#
loop_
_entity.id
_entity.type
_entity.pdbx_description
1 polymer ?
#
loop_
_entity_poly.entity_id
_entity_poly.type
_entity_poly.pdbx_seq_one_letter_code
_entity_poly.pdbx_strand_id
1 'polypeptide(L)'
;MEQARQAAERSLRVALEVLDHRRPVSQLSGIADERTVAAVGTLVRADLVPSRELGAAVLAGLHVEMIDDQTAEICARYQRGSRRLALAARIERSVSRDWHLTALRLS
;
A
#
# COMPACT_ATOMS: atom_id res chain seq x y z
N MET A 1 -15.57 -2.87 9.31
CA MET A 1 -15.41 -2.22 8.00
C MET A 1 -14.75 -0.84 8.10
N GLU A 2 -15.27 0.12 8.87
CA GLU A 2 -14.68 1.48 8.96
C GLU A 2 -13.19 1.48 9.38
N GLN A 3 -12.82 0.72 10.41
CA GLN A 3 -11.42 0.59 10.85
C GLN A 3 -10.51 0.00 9.75
N ALA A 4 -10.99 -0.99 9.01
CA ALA A 4 -10.25 -1.59 7.90
C ALA A 4 -10.06 -0.59 6.76
N ARG A 5 -11.06 0.25 6.47
CA ARG A 5 -10.97 1.32 5.47
C ARG A 5 -9.92 2.37 5.85
N GLN A 6 -9.92 2.83 7.10
CA GLN A 6 -8.95 3.80 7.59
C GLN A 6 -7.52 3.22 7.58
N ALA A 7 -7.37 1.96 7.99
CA ALA A 7 -6.10 1.25 7.90
C ALA A 7 -5.63 1.11 6.45
N ALA A 8 -6.50 0.69 5.52
CA ALA A 8 -6.19 0.59 4.11
C ALA A 8 -5.70 1.94 3.54
N GLU A 9 -6.40 3.03 3.83
CA GLU A 9 -6.02 4.37 3.36
C GLU A 9 -4.63 4.78 3.89
N ARG A 10 -4.40 4.60 5.19
CA ARG A 10 -3.12 4.91 5.82
C ARG A 10 -2.00 4.06 5.23
N SER A 11 -2.21 2.75 5.13
CA SER A 11 -1.19 1.81 4.67
C SER A 11 -0.82 2.06 3.21
N LEU A 12 -1.80 2.30 2.33
CA LEU A 12 -1.54 2.64 0.94
C LEU A 12 -0.83 3.98 0.78
N ARG A 13 -1.20 5.00 1.57
CA ARG A 13 -0.49 6.29 1.54
C ARG A 13 0.98 6.13 1.92
N VAL A 14 1.27 5.43 3.02
CA VAL A 14 2.65 5.19 3.47
C VAL A 14 3.41 4.34 2.45
N ALA A 15 2.79 3.30 1.88
CA ALA A 15 3.41 2.49 0.84
C ALA A 15 3.80 3.32 -0.40
N LEU A 16 2.91 4.18 -0.88
CA LEU A 16 3.20 5.09 -2.01
C LEU A 16 4.32 6.07 -1.67
N GLU A 17 4.34 6.65 -0.47
CA GLU A 17 5.42 7.54 -0.03
C GLU A 17 6.78 6.82 0.09
N VAL A 18 6.79 5.55 0.51
CA VAL A 18 7.99 4.72 0.53
C VAL A 18 8.48 4.41 -0.89
N LEU A 19 7.57 4.02 -1.79
CA LEU A 19 7.87 3.78 -3.21
C LEU A 19 8.46 5.04 -3.89
N ASP A 20 8.11 6.23 -3.40
CA ASP A 20 8.60 7.51 -3.90
C ASP A 20 9.88 8.02 -3.21
N HIS A 21 10.47 7.23 -2.30
CA HIS A 21 11.61 7.62 -1.47
C HIS A 21 11.36 8.84 -0.58
N ARG A 22 10.08 9.14 -0.30
CA ARG A 22 9.69 10.20 0.64
C ARG A 22 9.64 9.71 2.08
N ARG A 23 9.64 8.39 2.29
CA ARG A 23 9.75 7.74 3.59
C ARG A 23 10.73 6.57 3.52
N PRO A 24 11.46 6.29 4.61
CA PRO A 24 12.30 5.10 4.67
C PRO A 24 11.43 3.84 4.72
N VAL A 25 11.91 2.75 4.12
CA VAL A 25 11.23 1.44 4.09
C VAL A 25 10.90 0.92 5.50
N SER A 26 11.70 1.28 6.51
CA SER A 26 11.45 0.91 7.91
C SER A 26 10.14 1.45 8.49
N GLN A 27 9.58 2.55 7.94
CA GLN A 27 8.25 3.02 8.35
C GLN A 27 7.12 2.08 7.92
N LEU A 28 7.37 1.21 6.93
CA LEU A 28 6.40 0.21 6.48
C LEU A 28 6.31 -0.98 7.45
N SER A 29 7.38 -1.28 8.20
CA SER A 29 7.45 -2.42 9.13
C SER A 29 6.41 -2.38 10.25
N GLY A 30 5.93 -1.19 10.63
CA GLY A 30 4.88 -1.05 11.66
C GLY A 30 3.46 -1.29 11.15
N ILE A 31 3.26 -1.45 9.84
CA ILE A 31 1.94 -1.49 9.20
C ILE A 31 1.84 -2.54 8.08
N ALA A 32 2.89 -3.33 7.85
CA ALA A 32 2.97 -4.36 6.84
C ALA A 32 3.71 -5.58 7.38
N ASP A 33 3.49 -6.74 6.78
CA ASP A 33 4.23 -7.95 7.10
C ASP A 33 5.66 -7.91 6.51
N GLU A 34 6.55 -8.75 7.04
CA GLU A 34 7.96 -8.77 6.64
C GLU A 34 8.14 -9.04 5.14
N ARG A 35 7.27 -9.88 4.56
CA ARG A 35 7.31 -10.22 3.14
C ARG A 35 6.96 -9.01 2.28
N THR A 36 5.92 -8.26 2.62
CA THR A 36 5.54 -7.05 1.90
C THR A 36 6.61 -5.98 2.04
N VAL A 37 7.19 -5.81 3.23
CA VAL A 37 8.32 -4.88 3.45
C VAL A 37 9.51 -5.23 2.56
N ALA A 38 9.89 -6.51 2.49
CA ALA A 38 10.97 -6.97 1.65
C ALA A 38 10.69 -6.72 0.15
N ALA A 39 9.47 -7.01 -0.31
CA ALA A 39 9.06 -6.80 -1.69
C ALA A 39 9.08 -5.31 -2.08
N VAL A 40 8.49 -4.44 -1.26
CA VAL A 40 8.53 -2.97 -1.48
C VAL A 40 9.97 -2.46 -1.46
N GLY A 41 10.79 -2.92 -0.50
CA GLY A 41 12.20 -2.56 -0.43
C GLY A 41 12.97 -2.94 -1.70
N THR A 42 12.65 -4.07 -2.32
CA THR A 42 13.24 -4.48 -3.60
C THR A 42 12.81 -3.57 -4.75
N LEU A 43 11.53 -3.21 -4.84
CA LEU A 43 11.04 -2.27 -5.86
C LEU A 43 11.73 -0.90 -5.76
N VAL A 44 11.89 -0.39 -4.53
CA VAL A 44 12.57 0.87 -4.23
C VAL A 44 14.05 0.81 -4.60
N ARG A 45 14.76 -0.25 -4.19
CA ARG A 45 16.22 -0.39 -4.47
C ARG A 45 16.53 -0.60 -5.95
N ALA A 46 15.66 -1.31 -6.67
CA ALA A 46 15.84 -1.61 -8.08
C ALA A 46 15.21 -0.55 -9.02
N ASP A 47 14.62 0.51 -8.47
CA ASP A 47 13.90 1.56 -9.20
C ASP A 47 12.82 1.01 -10.17
N LEU A 48 12.09 -0.01 -9.73
CA LEU A 48 11.06 -0.71 -10.52
C LEU A 48 9.64 -0.18 -10.25
N VAL A 49 9.53 1.05 -9.74
CA VAL A 49 8.23 1.66 -9.41
C VAL A 49 7.56 2.20 -10.67
N PRO A 50 6.34 1.76 -11.02
CA PRO A 50 5.68 2.18 -12.24
C PRO A 50 5.47 3.70 -12.34
N SER A 51 5.88 4.24 -13.48
CA SER A 51 5.69 5.65 -13.88
C SER A 51 6.21 6.67 -12.87
N ARG A 52 7.25 6.32 -12.11
CA ARG A 52 7.83 7.18 -11.07
C ARG A 52 8.34 8.51 -11.63
N GLU A 53 8.81 8.52 -12.88
CA GLU A 53 9.25 9.70 -13.63
C GLU A 53 8.14 10.75 -13.79
N LEU A 54 6.86 10.37 -13.66
CA LEU A 54 5.71 11.27 -13.75
C LEU A 54 5.43 12.03 -12.43
N GLY A 55 6.28 11.85 -11.42
CA GLY A 55 6.20 12.54 -10.13
C GLY A 55 5.57 11.71 -9.01
N ALA A 56 5.34 12.35 -7.88
CA ALA A 56 4.86 11.69 -6.66
C ALA A 56 3.45 11.10 -6.83
N ALA A 57 3.23 9.94 -6.24
CA ALA A 57 1.96 9.26 -6.23
C ALA A 57 0.99 9.90 -5.24
N VAL A 58 -0.23 10.16 -5.70
CA VAL A 58 -1.35 10.64 -4.89
C VAL A 58 -2.46 9.60 -4.92
N LEU A 59 -2.84 9.09 -3.75
CA LEU A 59 -3.97 8.17 -3.62
C LEU A 59 -5.26 8.90 -4.00
N ALA A 60 -5.95 8.42 -5.03
CA ALA A 60 -7.12 9.08 -5.63
C ALA A 60 -8.45 8.41 -5.26
N GLY A 61 -8.41 7.18 -4.76
CA GLY A 61 -9.59 6.48 -4.27
C GLY A 61 -9.30 5.01 -4.01
N LEU A 62 -10.10 4.41 -3.14
CA LEU A 62 -9.97 3.00 -2.78
C LEU A 62 -11.34 2.38 -2.55
N HIS A 63 -11.43 1.10 -2.89
CA HIS A 63 -12.52 0.20 -2.54
C HIS A 63 -11.95 -0.87 -1.62
N VAL A 64 -12.63 -1.12 -0.49
CA VAL A 64 -12.26 -2.17 0.46
C VAL A 64 -13.39 -3.18 0.47
N GLU A 65 -13.04 -4.43 0.25
CA GLU A 65 -13.92 -5.58 0.32
C GLU A 65 -13.49 -6.44 1.51
N MET A 66 -14.36 -6.57 2.51
CA MET A 66 -14.11 -7.49 3.63
C MET A 66 -14.32 -8.91 3.13
N ILE A 67 -13.32 -9.78 3.29
CA ILE A 67 -13.43 -11.22 3.00
C ILE A 67 -13.99 -11.95 4.22
N ASP A 68 -13.53 -11.56 5.40
CA ASP A 68 -13.99 -12.04 6.71
C ASP A 68 -13.78 -10.94 7.77
N ASP A 69 -13.80 -11.29 9.06
CA ASP A 69 -13.64 -10.34 10.17
C ASP A 69 -12.18 -9.92 10.42
N GLN A 70 -11.21 -10.62 9.82
CA GLN A 70 -9.77 -10.38 9.95
C GLN A 70 -9.08 -10.03 8.62
N THR A 71 -9.79 -10.09 7.49
CA THR A 71 -9.20 -9.97 6.16
C THR A 71 -9.98 -8.99 5.29
N ALA A 72 -9.25 -8.12 4.58
CA ALA A 72 -9.82 -7.28 3.53
C ALA A 72 -8.93 -7.22 2.28
N GLU A 73 -9.56 -7.29 1.12
CA GLU A 73 -8.97 -7.00 -0.18
C GLU A 73 -9.26 -5.54 -0.58
N ILE A 74 -8.30 -4.93 -1.28
CA ILE A 74 -8.33 -3.51 -1.59
C ILE A 74 -7.99 -3.31 -3.07
N CYS A 75 -8.88 -2.61 -3.77
CA CYS A 75 -8.63 -2.10 -5.11
C CYS A 75 -8.53 -0.58 -5.04
N ALA A 76 -7.39 0.00 -5.40
CA ALA A 76 -7.18 1.43 -5.31
C ALA A 76 -6.63 2.03 -6.60
N ARG A 77 -6.86 3.34 -6.76
CA ARG A 77 -6.35 4.15 -7.84
C ARG A 77 -5.43 5.21 -7.26
N TYR A 78 -4.33 5.46 -7.93
CA TYR A 78 -3.42 6.57 -7.61
C TYR A 78 -3.07 7.34 -8.88
N GLN A 79 -2.60 8.57 -8.70
CA GLN A 79 -2.20 9.44 -9.80
C GLN A 79 -0.73 9.77 -9.68
N ARG A 80 -0.03 9.80 -10.81
CA ARG A 80 1.28 10.41 -10.97
C ARG A 80 1.21 11.38 -12.14
N GLY A 81 1.34 12.67 -11.86
CA GLY A 81 1.09 13.71 -12.85
C GLY A 81 -0.30 13.56 -13.49
N SER A 82 -0.36 13.48 -14.82
CA SER A 82 -1.59 13.29 -15.60
C SER A 82 -2.05 11.83 -15.70
N ARG A 83 -1.24 10.86 -15.26
CA ARG A 83 -1.54 9.44 -15.41
C ARG A 83 -2.27 8.88 -14.19
N ARG A 84 -3.33 8.12 -14.44
CA ARG A 84 -4.03 7.33 -13.43
C ARG A 84 -3.57 5.88 -13.51
N LEU A 85 -3.16 5.34 -12.39
CA LEU A 85 -2.70 3.96 -12.21
C LEU A 85 -3.57 3.26 -11.19
N ALA A 86 -3.48 1.93 -11.15
CA ALA A 86 -4.18 1.11 -10.18
C ALA A 86 -3.20 0.29 -9.34
N LEU A 87 -3.67 -0.12 -8.17
CA LEU A 87 -3.01 -1.10 -7.34
C LEU A 87 -4.04 -2.01 -6.69
N ALA A 88 -3.62 -3.23 -6.39
CA ALA A 88 -4.34 -4.16 -5.54
C ALA A 88 -3.54 -4.39 -4.27
N ALA A 89 -4.22 -4.58 -3.15
CA ALA A 89 -3.59 -4.82 -1.87
C ALA A 89 -4.47 -5.69 -0.97
N ARG A 90 -3.85 -6.33 0.00
CA ARG A 90 -4.53 -7.12 1.02
C ARG A 90 -4.08 -6.66 2.40
N ILE A 91 -5.03 -6.52 3.31
CA ILE A 91 -4.74 -6.31 4.72
C ILE A 91 -5.31 -7.44 5.56
N GLU A 92 -4.55 -7.84 6.57
CA GLU A 92 -4.97 -8.83 7.57
C GLU A 92 -4.79 -8.27 8.96
N ARG A 93 -5.66 -8.70 9.87
CA ARG A 93 -5.66 -8.27 11.26
C ARG A 93 -4.73 -9.18 12.07
N SER A 94 -3.76 -8.56 12.72
CA SER A 94 -2.78 -9.25 13.55
C SER A 94 -3.41 -9.74 14.86
N VAL A 95 -2.63 -10.54 15.61
CA VAL A 95 -2.98 -10.97 16.96
C VAL A 95 -3.18 -9.76 17.91
N SER A 96 -2.47 -8.64 17.68
CA SER A 96 -2.65 -7.38 18.44
C SER A 96 -3.89 -6.58 18.03
N ARG A 97 -4.70 -7.12 17.11
CA ARG A 97 -5.91 -6.50 16.52
C ARG A 97 -5.65 -5.31 15.59
N ASP A 98 -4.40 -5.08 15.21
CA ASP A 98 -4.01 -4.06 14.24
C ASP A 98 -4.06 -4.60 12.82
N TRP A 99 -4.39 -3.75 11.84
CA TRP A 99 -4.41 -4.14 10.43
C TRP A 99 -3.02 -3.98 9.80
N HIS A 100 -2.54 -5.03 9.14
CA HIS A 100 -1.25 -5.05 8.44
C HIS A 100 -1.45 -5.33 6.96
N LEU A 101 -0.71 -4.62 6.12
CA LEU A 101 -0.58 -4.88 4.68
C LEU A 101 0.21 -6.18 4.46
N THR A 102 -0.43 -7.19 3.88
CA THR A 102 0.15 -8.53 3.63
C THR A 102 0.38 -8.82 2.15
N ALA A 103 -0.20 -8.01 1.26
CA ALA A 103 0.11 -8.03 -0.16
C ALA A 103 -0.03 -6.65 -0.78
N LEU A 104 0.81 -6.36 -1.76
CA LEU A 104 0.74 -5.16 -2.59
C LEU A 104 1.15 -5.46 -4.03
N ARG A 105 0.32 -5.05 -4.98
CA ARG A 105 0.56 -5.18 -6.42
C ARG A 105 0.28 -3.86 -7.11
N LEU A 106 1.30 -3.30 -7.76
CA LEU A 106 1.18 -2.10 -8.60
C LEU A 106 0.86 -2.53 -10.04
N SER A 107 0.19 -1.68 -10.82
CA SER A 107 -0.06 -1.88 -12.27
C SER A 107 0.53 -0.77 -13.11
#